data_AF-A0A747XIB8-F1
#
_entry.id   AF-A0A747XIB8-F1
#
_cell.length_a   1.000
_cell.length_b   1.000
_cell.length_c   1.000
_cell.angle_alpha   90.00
_cell.angle_beta   90.00
_cell.angle_gamma   90.00
#
_symmetry.space_group_name_H-M   'P 1'
#
loop_
_entity.id
_entity.type
_entity.pdbx_description
1 polymer ?
#
loop_
_entity_poly.entity_id
_entity_poly.type
_entity_poly.pdbx_seq_one_letter_code
_entity_poly.pdbx_strand_id
1 'polypeptide(L)'
;TISGGTLVASNVEALGSGDVTDNATLELNTGGDFDNAISGSGQVVKSGDDALTLSGNNSYTGGTLISDGTLVASNVEALGSGDVTNDAVLELNTGGDFDNAISGSGQVVKSGDKTLTLSGANSYTGGTTISGGTLVASNVEALGSGDITDNATLELNTGGDFDNAISGSGQVVKSGDETLTLSGTNTYTGGTTISGGTLIATHVNALGTGAIDNRASLLLDASGQFAVTDLTTESGGNTEIGAGSTLQATTLTQKSDSTLTINLNSNTADPVIHAASQVSLAGTLDITGVGDVLDSDPASTDDLDTFTLIASDKTIAGDFEKLTVAGMDADLADFITVDGRIDDTGKQYELTTALTWYADRDDAVTDAHGTFNLTNADGSFAVNTVLENVDATLDPDSATGWDGTSLIKQGAGTLILNAENTYTVGTTISGGTLVATNVDALGSGDVTDDATLELNTGGTFDNAISGSGQVVKSGDKMLTLSGTNSYSGGTLISGGTLVATNVDALGSGDVTDDATLELNTGGTFDNAISGSGQVVKSGDDTLTLSGSNTYTGGTIISGGTLVASNVEALGTGDVTNDAVLELNTGGDFDNAISGSGQVVKSGDETLTLSGSNTYTGGTLISGGTLVASNVEAL
;
A
#
# COMPACT_ATOMS: atom_id res chain seq x y z
N THR A 1 -17.26 12.27 -75.42
CA THR A 1 -17.66 13.41 -74.59
C THR A 1 -19.16 13.37 -74.34
N ILE A 2 -19.58 13.55 -73.10
CA ILE A 2 -20.96 13.71 -72.65
C ILE A 2 -21.10 15.16 -72.17
N SER A 3 -22.02 15.92 -72.77
CA SER A 3 -22.20 17.36 -72.47
C SER A 3 -23.54 17.71 -71.84
N GLY A 4 -24.44 16.72 -71.68
CA GLY A 4 -25.76 16.88 -71.09
C GLY A 4 -26.54 15.56 -71.07
N GLY A 5 -27.50 15.42 -70.16
CA GLY A 5 -28.31 14.21 -69.99
C GLY A 5 -27.55 13.03 -69.37
N THR A 6 -28.16 11.84 -69.46
CA THR A 6 -27.59 10.59 -68.97
C THR A 6 -27.20 9.71 -70.17
N LEU A 7 -25.93 9.30 -70.23
CA LEU A 7 -25.50 8.22 -71.13
C LEU A 7 -25.50 6.91 -70.36
N VAL A 8 -26.34 5.95 -70.76
CA VAL A 8 -26.38 4.61 -70.18
C VAL A 8 -25.57 3.64 -71.05
N ALA A 9 -24.51 3.06 -70.50
CA ALA A 9 -23.73 2.00 -71.13
C ALA A 9 -24.11 0.65 -70.50
N SER A 10 -24.76 -0.21 -71.31
CA SER A 10 -25.15 -1.57 -70.90
C SER A 10 -24.09 -2.65 -71.18
N ASN A 11 -22.91 -2.24 -71.65
CA ASN A 11 -21.73 -3.07 -71.85
C ASN A 11 -20.49 -2.15 -71.83
N VAL A 12 -19.40 -2.55 -71.17
CA VAL A 12 -18.15 -1.76 -71.09
C VAL A 12 -17.56 -1.48 -72.47
N GLU A 13 -17.71 -2.40 -73.43
CA GLU A 13 -17.20 -2.23 -74.80
C GLU A 13 -17.97 -1.17 -75.60
N ALA A 14 -19.18 -0.79 -75.16
CA ALA A 14 -20.05 0.14 -75.88
C ALA A 14 -19.46 1.57 -75.96
N LEU A 15 -18.54 1.90 -75.05
CA LEU A 15 -17.86 3.20 -75.00
C LEU A 15 -16.54 3.21 -75.80
N GLY A 16 -16.15 2.08 -76.40
CA GLY A 16 -14.88 1.92 -77.12
C GLY A 16 -13.67 1.96 -76.18
N SER A 17 -12.48 2.13 -76.75
CA SER A 17 -11.20 2.15 -76.01
C SER A 17 -10.66 3.56 -75.75
N GLY A 18 -11.46 4.60 -75.94
CA GLY A 18 -11.05 5.99 -75.81
C GLY A 18 -11.54 6.62 -74.51
N ASP A 19 -10.76 7.57 -74.00
CA ASP A 19 -11.11 8.31 -72.78
C ASP A 19 -12.47 9.02 -72.89
N VAL A 20 -13.17 9.09 -71.76
CA VAL A 20 -14.49 9.70 -71.64
C VAL A 20 -14.37 11.04 -70.95
N THR A 21 -14.67 12.14 -71.64
CA THR A 21 -14.94 13.42 -70.99
C THR A 21 -16.43 13.51 -70.64
N ASP A 22 -16.78 13.36 -69.37
CA ASP A 22 -18.13 13.47 -68.83
C ASP A 22 -18.35 14.81 -68.12
N ASN A 23 -19.33 15.59 -68.59
CA ASN A 23 -19.78 16.82 -67.95
C ASN A 23 -21.28 16.75 -67.57
N ALA A 24 -21.88 15.55 -67.54
CA ALA A 24 -23.27 15.33 -67.13
C ALA A 24 -23.40 14.06 -66.28
N THR A 25 -24.05 12.99 -66.77
CA THR A 25 -24.13 11.72 -66.08
C THR A 25 -23.73 10.56 -66.99
N LEU A 26 -22.76 9.77 -66.56
CA LEU A 26 -22.39 8.48 -67.16
C LEU A 26 -22.89 7.34 -66.28
N GLU A 27 -23.90 6.60 -66.73
CA GLU A 27 -24.41 5.40 -66.06
C GLU A 27 -23.82 4.14 -66.68
N LEU A 28 -23.12 3.34 -65.88
CA LEU A 28 -22.54 2.04 -66.23
C LEU A 28 -23.43 0.94 -65.65
N ASN A 29 -24.37 0.45 -66.45
CA ASN A 29 -25.29 -0.64 -66.11
C ASN A 29 -24.77 -1.96 -66.71
N THR A 30 -23.60 -2.37 -66.25
CA THR A 30 -22.85 -3.52 -66.79
C THR A 30 -21.85 -4.02 -65.75
N GLY A 31 -21.41 -5.27 -65.91
CA GLY A 31 -20.19 -5.76 -65.28
C GLY A 31 -18.98 -5.73 -66.22
N GLY A 32 -17.84 -6.25 -65.74
CA GLY A 32 -16.58 -6.37 -66.48
C GLY A 32 -15.54 -5.32 -66.08
N ASP A 33 -14.47 -5.19 -66.87
CA ASP A 33 -13.38 -4.24 -66.62
C ASP A 33 -13.50 -3.02 -67.52
N PHE A 34 -13.42 -1.82 -66.94
CA PHE A 34 -13.45 -0.54 -67.63
C PHE A 34 -12.16 0.24 -67.36
N ASP A 35 -11.28 0.25 -68.35
CA ASP A 35 -9.92 0.78 -68.25
C ASP A 35 -9.77 2.22 -68.75
N ASN A 36 -10.79 2.77 -69.40
CA ASN A 36 -10.69 4.11 -70.01
C ASN A 36 -10.66 5.18 -68.92
N ALA A 37 -9.89 6.25 -69.13
CA ALA A 37 -9.89 7.38 -68.21
C ALA A 37 -11.17 8.22 -68.39
N ILE A 38 -11.77 8.63 -67.27
CA ILE A 38 -12.94 9.49 -67.19
C ILE A 38 -12.49 10.84 -66.61
N SER A 39 -12.88 11.93 -67.27
CA SER A 39 -12.54 13.31 -66.89
C SER A 39 -13.76 14.22 -66.97
N GLY A 40 -13.71 15.40 -66.36
CA GLY A 40 -14.77 16.42 -66.46
C GLY A 40 -15.58 16.60 -65.17
N SER A 41 -16.67 17.36 -65.23
CA SER A 41 -17.45 17.72 -64.04
C SER A 41 -18.66 16.81 -63.77
N GLY A 42 -18.86 15.77 -64.57
CA GLY A 42 -20.02 14.88 -64.50
C GLY A 42 -19.95 13.84 -63.38
N GLN A 43 -21.10 13.21 -63.13
CA GLN A 43 -21.29 12.13 -62.16
C GLN A 43 -21.21 10.76 -62.86
N VAL A 44 -20.47 9.83 -62.26
CA VAL A 44 -20.48 8.42 -62.66
C VAL A 44 -21.50 7.65 -61.81
N VAL A 45 -22.34 6.83 -62.43
CA VAL A 45 -23.33 5.99 -61.75
C VAL A 45 -23.07 4.53 -62.07
N LYS A 46 -22.84 3.69 -61.07
CA LYS A 46 -22.88 2.23 -61.19
C LYS A 46 -24.28 1.73 -60.85
N SER A 47 -24.88 1.00 -61.78
CA SER A 47 -26.18 0.32 -61.62
C SER A 47 -26.10 -1.13 -62.12
N GLY A 48 -27.16 -1.91 -61.87
CA GLY A 48 -27.23 -3.33 -62.22
C GLY A 48 -26.42 -4.24 -61.28
N ASP A 49 -26.79 -5.50 -61.23
CA ASP A 49 -26.35 -6.46 -60.19
C ASP A 49 -24.89 -6.91 -60.36
N ASP A 50 -24.33 -6.84 -61.58
CA ASP A 50 -23.00 -7.36 -61.89
C ASP A 50 -21.87 -6.49 -61.32
N ALA A 51 -20.72 -7.10 -61.06
CA ALA A 51 -19.51 -6.42 -60.62
C ALA A 51 -18.81 -5.68 -61.77
N LEU A 52 -18.47 -4.41 -61.56
CA LEU A 52 -17.74 -3.56 -62.51
C LEU A 52 -16.40 -3.14 -61.91
N THR A 53 -15.30 -3.37 -62.60
CA THR A 53 -13.98 -2.85 -62.24
C THR A 53 -13.70 -1.53 -62.95
N LEU A 54 -13.38 -0.48 -62.20
CA LEU A 54 -12.79 0.74 -62.72
C LEU A 54 -11.28 0.72 -62.46
N SER A 55 -10.50 0.83 -63.54
CA SER A 55 -9.04 0.83 -63.48
C SER A 55 -8.39 2.06 -64.14
N GLY A 56 -9.16 2.86 -64.88
CA GLY A 56 -8.67 4.10 -65.47
C GLY A 56 -8.24 5.12 -64.41
N ASN A 57 -7.19 5.90 -64.69
CA ASN A 57 -6.80 7.03 -63.86
C ASN A 57 -7.79 8.18 -64.07
N ASN A 58 -8.81 8.24 -63.21
CA ASN A 58 -9.94 9.12 -63.41
C ASN A 58 -9.73 10.48 -62.71
N SER A 59 -10.25 11.54 -63.32
CA SER A 59 -10.11 12.94 -62.86
C SER A 59 -11.45 13.70 -62.85
N TYR A 60 -12.57 12.97 -62.92
CA TYR A 60 -13.88 13.59 -62.82
C TYR A 60 -14.17 14.06 -61.40
N THR A 61 -14.95 15.14 -61.29
CA THR A 61 -15.20 15.82 -60.01
C THR A 61 -16.65 15.74 -59.53
N GLY A 62 -17.58 15.22 -60.35
CA GLY A 62 -19.02 15.20 -60.02
C GLY A 62 -19.46 14.07 -59.09
N GLY A 63 -18.51 13.25 -58.63
CA GLY A 63 -18.74 12.14 -57.70
C GLY A 63 -19.21 10.85 -58.36
N THR A 64 -19.35 9.82 -57.53
CA THR A 64 -19.75 8.47 -57.92
C THR A 64 -20.97 8.03 -57.13
N LEU A 65 -22.01 7.53 -57.80
CA LEU A 65 -23.15 6.87 -57.16
C LEU A 65 -23.10 5.36 -57.46
N ILE A 66 -23.13 4.52 -56.43
CA ILE A 66 -23.22 3.06 -56.54
C ILE A 66 -24.63 2.69 -56.07
N SER A 67 -25.53 2.47 -57.01
CA SER A 67 -26.93 2.18 -56.73
C SER A 67 -27.24 0.69 -56.61
N ASP A 68 -26.46 -0.17 -57.28
CA ASP A 68 -26.63 -1.64 -57.25
C ASP A 68 -25.33 -2.37 -57.66
N GLY A 69 -25.23 -3.64 -57.26
CA GLY A 69 -24.08 -4.50 -57.52
C GLY A 69 -22.80 -4.07 -56.82
N THR A 70 -21.65 -4.48 -57.39
CA THR A 70 -20.32 -4.15 -56.85
C THR A 70 -19.56 -3.22 -57.79
N LEU A 71 -18.97 -2.15 -57.24
CA LEU A 71 -17.97 -1.34 -57.93
C LEU A 71 -16.59 -1.64 -57.36
N VAL A 72 -15.68 -2.16 -58.18
CA VAL A 72 -14.29 -2.45 -57.80
C VAL A 72 -13.38 -1.33 -58.29
N ALA A 73 -12.72 -0.62 -57.37
CA ALA A 73 -11.69 0.36 -57.69
C ALA A 73 -10.30 -0.30 -57.60
N SER A 74 -9.58 -0.37 -58.73
CA SER A 74 -8.24 -1.00 -58.78
C SER A 74 -7.09 -0.05 -58.42
N ASN A 75 -7.34 1.27 -58.39
CA ASN A 75 -6.42 2.32 -57.95
C ASN A 75 -7.18 3.43 -57.23
N VAL A 76 -6.48 4.26 -56.46
CA VAL A 76 -7.11 5.33 -55.66
C VAL A 76 -7.72 6.42 -56.55
N GLU A 77 -7.17 6.64 -57.76
CA GLU A 77 -7.72 7.57 -58.74
C GLU A 77 -8.93 7.01 -59.52
N ALA A 78 -9.30 5.74 -59.35
CA ALA A 78 -10.34 5.10 -60.14
C ALA A 78 -11.73 5.73 -59.92
N LEU A 79 -11.95 6.41 -58.78
CA LEU A 79 -13.22 7.04 -58.46
C LEU A 79 -13.22 8.57 -58.63
N GLY A 80 -12.19 9.11 -59.31
CA GLY A 80 -12.03 10.55 -59.46
C GLY A 80 -11.84 11.24 -58.11
N SER A 81 -12.17 12.53 -58.04
CA SER A 81 -11.96 13.36 -56.85
C SER A 81 -13.24 13.76 -56.12
N GLY A 82 -14.40 13.28 -56.57
CA GLY A 82 -15.70 13.64 -56.00
C GLY A 82 -16.17 12.59 -54.99
N ASP A 83 -17.13 12.97 -54.15
CA ASP A 83 -17.69 12.08 -53.13
C ASP A 83 -18.31 10.83 -53.73
N VAL A 84 -18.33 9.75 -52.94
CA VAL A 84 -18.97 8.48 -53.28
C VAL A 84 -20.24 8.33 -52.45
N THR A 85 -21.39 8.22 -53.13
CA THR A 85 -22.64 7.74 -52.53
C THR A 85 -22.74 6.24 -52.80
N ASN A 86 -22.55 5.43 -51.77
CA ASN A 86 -22.55 3.97 -51.86
C ASN A 86 -23.82 3.41 -51.21
N ASP A 87 -24.76 2.94 -52.03
CA ASP A 87 -25.99 2.27 -51.58
C ASP A 87 -25.93 0.74 -51.80
N ALA A 88 -24.82 0.20 -52.34
CA ALA A 88 -24.60 -1.22 -52.59
C ALA A 88 -23.22 -1.69 -52.07
N VAL A 89 -22.29 -2.12 -52.93
CA VAL A 89 -20.94 -2.55 -52.52
C VAL A 89 -19.86 -1.74 -53.25
N LEU A 90 -18.98 -1.11 -52.47
CA LEU A 90 -17.74 -0.52 -52.94
C LEU A 90 -16.56 -1.41 -52.53
N GLU A 91 -15.86 -2.00 -53.49
CA GLU A 91 -14.64 -2.77 -53.26
C GLU A 91 -13.40 -1.95 -53.64
N LEU A 92 -12.55 -1.66 -52.66
CA LEU A 92 -11.27 -0.98 -52.82
C LEU A 92 -10.15 -2.03 -52.91
N ASN A 93 -9.89 -2.51 -54.13
CA ASN A 93 -8.79 -3.44 -54.41
C ASN A 93 -7.52 -2.67 -54.75
N THR A 94 -7.05 -1.85 -53.80
CA THR A 94 -5.91 -0.98 -54.03
C THR A 94 -5.12 -0.63 -52.77
N GLY A 95 -4.09 0.19 -52.91
CA GLY A 95 -3.36 0.84 -51.82
C GLY A 95 -2.98 2.27 -52.19
N GLY A 96 -2.56 3.05 -51.19
CA GLY A 96 -2.39 4.50 -51.28
C GLY A 96 -3.39 5.23 -50.38
N ASP A 97 -3.56 6.53 -50.59
CA ASP A 97 -4.49 7.36 -49.81
C ASP A 97 -5.77 7.58 -50.61
N PHE A 98 -6.92 7.33 -49.97
CA PHE A 98 -8.24 7.54 -50.54
C PHE A 98 -8.99 8.56 -49.67
N ASP A 99 -9.11 9.76 -50.22
CA ASP A 99 -9.57 10.95 -49.50
C ASP A 99 -11.05 11.29 -49.76
N ASN A 100 -11.68 10.63 -50.73
CA ASN A 100 -13.07 10.91 -51.10
C ASN A 100 -14.00 10.51 -49.95
N ALA A 101 -14.97 11.37 -49.62
CA ALA A 101 -15.98 11.04 -48.63
C ALA A 101 -16.94 9.98 -49.18
N ILE A 102 -17.24 8.98 -48.37
CA ILE A 102 -18.16 7.87 -48.68
C ILE A 102 -19.39 8.02 -47.79
N SER A 103 -20.57 7.99 -48.40
CA SER A 103 -21.87 8.06 -47.73
C SER A 103 -22.79 6.95 -48.23
N GLY A 104 -23.99 6.82 -47.65
CA GLY A 104 -25.01 5.85 -48.11
C GLY A 104 -25.11 4.59 -47.24
N SER A 105 -26.01 3.68 -47.62
CA SER A 105 -26.29 2.47 -46.82
C SER A 105 -25.43 1.25 -47.16
N GLY A 106 -24.56 1.37 -48.17
CA GLY A 106 -23.78 0.27 -48.72
C GLY A 106 -22.56 -0.12 -47.90
N GLN A 107 -22.00 -1.28 -48.23
CA GLN A 107 -20.81 -1.86 -47.64
C GLN A 107 -19.54 -1.37 -48.35
N VAL A 108 -18.47 -1.14 -47.59
CA VAL A 108 -17.12 -0.96 -48.12
C VAL A 108 -16.30 -2.24 -47.90
N VAL A 109 -15.59 -2.69 -48.92
CA VAL A 109 -14.74 -3.89 -48.88
C VAL A 109 -13.32 -3.52 -49.25
N LYS A 110 -12.36 -3.80 -48.38
CA LYS A 110 -10.93 -3.71 -48.66
C LYS A 110 -10.37 -5.11 -48.95
N SER A 111 -10.08 -5.40 -50.22
CA SER A 111 -9.64 -6.73 -50.66
C SER A 111 -8.19 -6.83 -51.13
N GLY A 112 -7.55 -5.71 -51.50
CA GLY A 112 -6.18 -5.73 -52.02
C GLY A 112 -5.12 -6.00 -50.94
N ASP A 113 -3.97 -6.55 -51.31
CA ASP A 113 -2.90 -6.93 -50.36
C ASP A 113 -2.09 -5.74 -49.81
N LYS A 114 -2.28 -4.53 -50.36
CA LYS A 114 -1.51 -3.33 -50.01
C LYS A 114 -2.14 -2.57 -48.83
N THR A 115 -1.39 -1.61 -48.29
CA THR A 115 -1.91 -0.61 -47.34
C THR A 115 -2.77 0.41 -48.08
N LEU A 116 -4.01 0.61 -47.61
CA LEU A 116 -4.91 1.68 -48.04
C LEU A 116 -5.21 2.57 -46.84
N THR A 117 -5.01 3.88 -46.98
CA THR A 117 -5.44 4.87 -46.00
C THR A 117 -6.80 5.41 -46.41
N LEU A 118 -7.80 5.31 -45.53
CA LEU A 118 -9.05 6.06 -45.64
C LEU A 118 -8.93 7.32 -44.78
N SER A 119 -9.03 8.47 -45.41
CA SER A 119 -8.93 9.78 -44.74
C SER A 119 -10.18 10.63 -44.87
N GLY A 120 -11.08 10.30 -45.80
CA GLY A 120 -12.37 10.98 -45.94
C GLY A 120 -13.22 10.87 -44.67
N ALA A 121 -13.96 11.93 -44.33
CA ALA A 121 -14.97 11.90 -43.28
C ALA A 121 -16.18 11.11 -43.78
N ASN A 122 -16.26 9.84 -43.41
CA ASN A 122 -17.20 8.90 -43.99
C ASN A 122 -18.46 8.75 -43.13
N SER A 123 -19.61 8.64 -43.79
CA SER A 123 -20.94 8.55 -43.14
C SER A 123 -21.75 7.33 -43.57
N TYR A 124 -21.12 6.37 -44.26
CA TYR A 124 -21.79 5.15 -44.65
C TYR A 124 -22.14 4.27 -43.43
N THR A 125 -23.20 3.49 -43.56
CA THR A 125 -23.76 2.70 -42.45
C THR A 125 -23.70 1.19 -42.70
N GLY A 126 -23.37 0.74 -43.91
CA GLY A 126 -23.38 -0.68 -44.28
C GLY A 126 -22.20 -1.51 -43.76
N GLY A 127 -21.26 -0.86 -43.07
CA GLY A 127 -20.08 -1.48 -42.48
C GLY A 127 -18.92 -1.69 -43.43
N THR A 128 -17.82 -2.20 -42.88
CA THR A 128 -16.54 -2.38 -43.57
C THR A 128 -16.07 -3.82 -43.46
N THR A 129 -15.68 -4.44 -44.57
CA THR A 129 -14.99 -5.74 -44.57
C THR A 129 -13.55 -5.58 -45.00
N ILE A 130 -12.61 -6.07 -44.21
CA ILE A 130 -11.18 -6.08 -44.53
C ILE A 130 -10.80 -7.55 -44.79
N SER A 131 -10.59 -7.89 -46.06
CA SER A 131 -10.26 -9.25 -46.50
C SER A 131 -8.76 -9.44 -46.78
N GLY A 132 -8.01 -8.34 -46.95
CA GLY A 132 -6.58 -8.40 -47.28
C GLY A 132 -5.83 -7.08 -47.03
N GLY A 133 -4.52 -7.20 -46.86
CA GLY A 133 -3.61 -6.07 -46.62
C GLY A 133 -3.89 -5.32 -45.31
N THR A 134 -3.57 -4.03 -45.31
CA THR A 134 -3.82 -3.12 -44.17
C THR A 134 -4.81 -2.04 -44.58
N LEU A 135 -5.81 -1.79 -43.74
CA LEU A 135 -6.67 -0.61 -43.82
C LEU A 135 -6.28 0.35 -42.71
N VAL A 136 -5.81 1.54 -43.07
CA VAL A 136 -5.48 2.60 -42.12
C VAL A 136 -6.65 3.57 -42.04
N ALA A 137 -7.20 3.77 -40.85
CA ALA A 137 -8.15 4.83 -40.55
C ALA A 137 -7.39 6.00 -39.92
N SER A 138 -7.32 7.14 -40.61
CA SER A 138 -6.59 8.33 -40.12
C SER A 138 -7.45 9.28 -39.27
N ASN A 139 -8.75 9.01 -39.17
CA ASN A 139 -9.69 9.68 -38.27
C ASN A 139 -10.79 8.69 -37.84
N VAL A 140 -11.48 8.96 -36.73
CA VAL A 140 -12.54 8.08 -36.20
C VAL A 140 -13.75 7.94 -37.14
N GLU A 141 -14.00 8.92 -38.00
CA GLU A 141 -15.09 8.89 -38.99
C GLU A 141 -14.69 8.15 -40.27
N ALA A 142 -13.42 7.76 -40.45
CA ALA A 142 -12.92 7.16 -41.68
C ALA A 142 -13.58 5.82 -42.02
N LEU A 143 -14.19 5.14 -41.05
CA LEU A 143 -14.82 3.84 -41.24
C LEU A 143 -16.36 3.88 -41.17
N GLY A 144 -16.95 5.07 -41.20
CA GLY A 144 -18.39 5.23 -41.06
C GLY A 144 -18.90 4.73 -39.72
N SER A 145 -20.20 4.39 -39.65
CA SER A 145 -20.87 4.00 -38.40
C SER A 145 -21.26 2.52 -38.32
N GLY A 146 -21.00 1.75 -39.37
CA GLY A 146 -21.33 0.32 -39.42
C GLY A 146 -20.25 -0.56 -38.79
N ASP A 147 -20.60 -1.83 -38.53
CA ASP A 147 -19.66 -2.81 -37.98
C ASP A 147 -18.51 -3.13 -38.94
N ILE A 148 -17.40 -3.59 -38.36
CA ILE A 148 -16.19 -3.95 -39.07
C ILE A 148 -15.98 -5.46 -38.98
N THR A 149 -15.85 -6.12 -40.13
CA THR A 149 -15.36 -7.50 -40.24
C THR A 149 -13.90 -7.46 -40.69
N ASP A 150 -12.98 -7.55 -39.74
CA ASP A 150 -11.54 -7.57 -40.00
C ASP A 150 -11.00 -9.01 -40.07
N ASN A 151 -10.53 -9.41 -41.24
CA ASN A 151 -9.84 -10.68 -41.47
C ASN A 151 -8.36 -10.47 -41.88
N ALA A 152 -7.84 -9.24 -41.78
CA ALA A 152 -6.46 -8.90 -42.11
C ALA A 152 -5.87 -7.96 -41.04
N THR A 153 -5.57 -6.70 -41.38
CA THR A 153 -5.09 -5.69 -40.43
C THR A 153 -5.90 -4.41 -40.52
N LEU A 154 -6.51 -4.02 -39.41
CA LEU A 154 -7.07 -2.69 -39.17
C LEU A 154 -6.08 -1.84 -38.37
N GLU A 155 -5.57 -0.77 -38.97
CA GLU A 155 -4.72 0.21 -38.30
C GLU A 155 -5.50 1.49 -37.97
N LEU A 156 -5.64 1.79 -36.69
CA LEU A 156 -6.26 3.00 -36.15
C LEU A 156 -5.16 4.03 -35.86
N ASN A 157 -4.89 4.88 -36.86
CA ASN A 157 -3.96 6.00 -36.76
C ASN A 157 -4.71 7.29 -36.43
N THR A 158 -5.39 7.30 -35.28
CA THR A 158 -6.28 8.39 -34.87
C THR A 158 -6.44 8.46 -33.35
N GLY A 159 -7.09 9.52 -32.87
CA GLY A 159 -7.63 9.69 -31.52
C GLY A 159 -9.11 10.03 -31.53
N GLY A 160 -9.74 10.05 -30.36
CA GLY A 160 -11.18 10.23 -30.18
C GLY A 160 -11.91 8.94 -29.80
N ASP A 161 -13.23 8.93 -29.96
CA ASP A 161 -14.06 7.76 -29.59
C ASP A 161 -14.34 6.91 -30.83
N PHE A 162 -14.14 5.60 -30.69
CA PHE A 162 -14.35 4.62 -31.75
C PHE A 162 -15.33 3.54 -31.27
N ASP A 163 -16.57 3.66 -31.74
CA ASP A 163 -17.71 2.89 -31.24
C ASP A 163 -18.05 1.67 -32.12
N ASN A 164 -17.47 1.57 -33.32
CA ASN A 164 -17.76 0.48 -34.25
C ASN A 164 -17.36 -0.88 -33.64
N ALA A 165 -18.25 -1.87 -33.75
CA ALA A 165 -17.92 -3.24 -33.35
C ALA A 165 -16.99 -3.88 -34.38
N ILE A 166 -15.92 -4.51 -33.92
CA ILE A 166 -14.90 -5.19 -34.72
C ILE A 166 -15.00 -6.69 -34.47
N SER A 167 -15.08 -7.46 -35.54
CA SER A 167 -15.15 -8.92 -35.52
C SER A 167 -14.18 -9.52 -36.54
N GLY A 168 -14.01 -10.85 -36.53
CA GLY A 168 -13.17 -11.57 -37.50
C GLY A 168 -11.82 -12.02 -36.95
N SER A 169 -10.96 -12.55 -37.82
CA SER A 169 -9.67 -13.13 -37.42
C SER A 169 -8.48 -12.16 -37.47
N GLY A 170 -8.71 -10.92 -37.89
CA GLY A 170 -7.69 -9.91 -38.13
C GLY A 170 -7.12 -9.27 -36.86
N GLN A 171 -6.07 -8.47 -37.07
CA GLN A 171 -5.32 -7.75 -36.06
C GLN A 171 -5.73 -6.27 -36.05
N VAL A 172 -5.97 -5.73 -34.86
CA VAL A 172 -6.11 -4.29 -34.64
C VAL A 172 -4.77 -3.69 -34.23
N VAL A 173 -4.37 -2.60 -34.87
CA VAL A 173 -3.15 -1.85 -34.56
C VAL A 173 -3.51 -0.41 -34.20
N LYS A 174 -3.19 0.03 -32.98
CA LYS A 174 -3.26 1.44 -32.57
C LYS A 174 -1.89 2.09 -32.75
N SER A 175 -1.73 2.91 -33.78
CA SER A 175 -0.45 3.53 -34.14
C SER A 175 -0.40 5.05 -33.97
N GLY A 176 -1.55 5.74 -33.89
CA GLY A 176 -1.58 7.20 -33.73
C GLY A 176 -1.07 7.68 -32.38
N ASP A 177 -0.55 8.90 -32.30
CA ASP A 177 0.02 9.46 -31.07
C ASP A 177 -1.02 9.92 -30.04
N GLU A 178 -2.28 10.08 -30.48
CA GLU A 178 -3.38 10.59 -29.65
C GLU A 178 -4.01 9.50 -28.79
N THR A 179 -4.93 9.90 -27.90
CA THR A 179 -5.77 8.98 -27.12
C THR A 179 -6.94 8.50 -27.96
N LEU A 180 -7.11 7.18 -28.06
CA LEU A 180 -8.24 6.54 -28.72
C LEU A 180 -9.05 5.75 -27.68
N THR A 181 -10.34 6.00 -27.60
CA THR A 181 -11.29 5.24 -26.79
C THR A 181 -11.94 4.16 -27.65
N LEU A 182 -11.72 2.88 -27.34
CA LEU A 182 -12.48 1.77 -27.90
C LEU A 182 -13.64 1.43 -26.97
N SER A 183 -14.86 1.66 -27.42
CA SER A 183 -16.08 1.40 -26.67
C SER A 183 -16.90 0.22 -27.24
N GLY A 184 -16.65 -0.15 -28.50
CA GLY A 184 -17.37 -1.21 -29.20
C GLY A 184 -17.26 -2.58 -28.51
N THR A 185 -18.33 -3.38 -28.59
CA THR A 185 -18.31 -4.78 -28.15
C THR A 185 -17.63 -5.63 -29.22
N ASN A 186 -16.33 -5.88 -29.04
CA ASN A 186 -15.49 -6.49 -30.06
C ASN A 186 -15.32 -8.00 -29.85
N THR A 187 -15.24 -8.75 -30.96
CA THR A 187 -15.10 -10.23 -30.95
C THR A 187 -13.97 -10.72 -31.85
N TYR A 188 -13.07 -9.83 -32.28
CA TYR A 188 -11.94 -10.23 -33.12
C TYR A 188 -10.91 -11.04 -32.33
N THR A 189 -10.19 -11.92 -33.02
CA THR A 189 -9.29 -12.89 -32.39
C THR A 189 -7.81 -12.70 -32.73
N GLY A 190 -7.46 -11.89 -33.73
CA GLY A 190 -6.07 -11.75 -34.20
C GLY A 190 -5.16 -10.93 -33.27
N GLY A 191 -5.72 -10.28 -32.26
CA GLY A 191 -4.98 -9.53 -31.25
C GLY A 191 -4.94 -8.02 -31.49
N THR A 192 -4.38 -7.31 -30.51
CA THR A 192 -4.27 -5.85 -30.50
C THR A 192 -2.81 -5.45 -30.30
N THR A 193 -2.25 -4.66 -31.20
CA THR A 193 -0.92 -4.05 -31.02
C THR A 193 -1.09 -2.56 -30.76
N ILE A 194 -0.45 -2.05 -29.70
CA ILE A 194 -0.48 -0.63 -29.35
C ILE A 194 0.94 -0.11 -29.52
N SER A 195 1.20 0.65 -30.58
CA SER A 195 2.52 1.17 -30.92
C SER A 195 2.66 2.68 -30.74
N GLY A 196 1.57 3.39 -30.46
CA GLY A 196 1.57 4.84 -30.25
C GLY A 196 0.38 5.33 -29.40
N GLY A 197 0.60 6.47 -28.74
CA GLY A 197 -0.41 7.16 -27.93
C GLY A 197 -1.00 6.32 -26.80
N THR A 198 -2.28 6.56 -26.51
CA THR A 198 -3.02 5.85 -25.47
C THR A 198 -4.24 5.15 -26.07
N LEU A 199 -4.45 3.90 -25.68
CA LEU A 199 -5.68 3.16 -25.95
C LEU A 199 -6.47 3.02 -24.64
N ILE A 200 -7.70 3.54 -24.61
CA ILE A 200 -8.62 3.38 -23.48
C ILE A 200 -9.70 2.38 -23.89
N ALA A 201 -9.88 1.33 -23.09
CA ALA A 201 -10.90 0.31 -23.30
C ALA A 201 -12.04 0.54 -22.29
N THR A 202 -13.15 1.14 -22.73
CA THR A 202 -14.29 1.51 -21.85
C THR A 202 -15.38 0.43 -21.76
N HIS A 203 -15.12 -0.74 -22.34
CA HIS A 203 -15.97 -1.89 -22.27
C HIS A 203 -15.12 -3.17 -22.11
N VAL A 204 -15.58 -4.12 -21.30
CA VAL A 204 -14.83 -5.36 -20.99
C VAL A 204 -14.52 -6.24 -22.22
N ASN A 205 -15.18 -6.01 -23.34
CA ASN A 205 -14.96 -6.73 -24.62
C ASN A 205 -14.33 -5.81 -25.68
N ALA A 206 -13.87 -4.61 -25.33
CA ALA A 206 -13.33 -3.64 -26.27
C ALA A 206 -12.03 -4.09 -26.97
N LEU A 207 -11.28 -5.04 -26.40
CA LEU A 207 -9.98 -5.47 -26.92
C LEU A 207 -10.04 -6.81 -27.70
N GLY A 208 -11.25 -7.33 -27.96
CA GLY A 208 -11.43 -8.67 -28.51
C GLY A 208 -10.93 -9.75 -27.56
N THR A 209 -10.57 -10.92 -28.08
CA THR A 209 -10.09 -12.06 -27.27
C THR A 209 -8.64 -12.47 -27.57
N GLY A 210 -7.98 -11.80 -28.52
CA GLY A 210 -6.61 -12.13 -28.93
C GLY A 210 -5.55 -11.70 -27.90
N ALA A 211 -4.29 -11.79 -28.28
CA ALA A 211 -3.17 -11.30 -27.48
C ALA A 211 -3.03 -9.77 -27.60
N ILE A 212 -2.49 -9.14 -26.57
CA ILE A 212 -2.15 -7.71 -26.54
C ILE A 212 -0.63 -7.54 -26.50
N ASP A 213 -0.11 -6.79 -27.47
CA ASP A 213 1.28 -6.31 -27.51
C ASP A 213 1.28 -4.80 -27.26
N ASN A 214 1.52 -4.39 -26.01
CA ASN A 214 1.47 -3.00 -25.58
C ASN A 214 2.88 -2.38 -25.54
N ARG A 215 3.20 -1.53 -26.52
CA ARG A 215 4.46 -0.77 -26.64
C ARG A 215 4.30 0.71 -26.29
N ALA A 216 3.10 1.14 -25.92
CA ALA A 216 2.78 2.53 -25.59
C ALA A 216 1.92 2.56 -24.32
N SER A 217 0.69 3.08 -24.35
CA SER A 217 -0.18 3.11 -23.15
C SER A 217 -1.52 2.43 -23.38
N LEU A 218 -1.92 1.58 -22.43
CA LEU A 218 -3.20 0.90 -22.36
C LEU A 218 -3.88 1.22 -21.03
N LEU A 219 -5.15 1.63 -21.06
CA LEU A 219 -6.00 1.78 -19.88
C LEU A 219 -7.24 0.90 -20.00
N LEU A 220 -7.46 0.04 -19.01
CA LEU A 220 -8.68 -0.77 -18.85
C LEU A 220 -9.68 -0.03 -17.94
N ASP A 221 -10.61 0.71 -18.53
CA ASP A 221 -11.53 1.61 -17.84
C ASP A 221 -12.99 1.11 -17.92
N ALA A 222 -13.24 -0.09 -17.41
CA ALA A 222 -14.59 -0.64 -17.32
C ALA A 222 -14.72 -1.55 -16.11
N SER A 223 -15.72 -1.30 -15.27
CA SER A 223 -16.00 -2.20 -14.16
C SER A 223 -16.29 -3.62 -14.65
N GLY A 224 -15.58 -4.59 -14.10
CA GLY A 224 -15.66 -6.00 -14.49
C GLY A 224 -14.40 -6.55 -15.16
N GLN A 225 -14.51 -7.78 -15.65
CA GLN A 225 -13.37 -8.57 -16.10
C GLN A 225 -13.12 -8.44 -17.62
N PHE A 226 -11.93 -7.95 -17.98
CA PHE A 226 -11.37 -8.06 -19.33
C PHE A 226 -10.79 -9.47 -19.52
N ALA A 227 -11.09 -10.12 -20.64
CA ALA A 227 -10.60 -11.47 -20.96
C ALA A 227 -9.84 -11.48 -22.27
N VAL A 228 -8.54 -11.76 -22.20
CA VAL A 228 -7.62 -11.75 -23.35
C VAL A 228 -6.78 -13.02 -23.38
N THR A 229 -6.17 -13.34 -24.52
CA THR A 229 -5.28 -14.51 -24.59
C THR A 229 -4.02 -14.26 -23.79
N ASP A 230 -3.27 -13.21 -24.12
CA ASP A 230 -2.02 -12.84 -23.47
C ASP A 230 -1.93 -11.32 -23.35
N LEU A 231 -1.24 -10.82 -22.33
CA LEU A 231 -0.86 -9.42 -22.22
C LEU A 231 0.64 -9.29 -22.04
N THR A 232 1.30 -8.63 -23.00
CA THR A 232 2.69 -8.20 -22.87
C THR A 232 2.74 -6.68 -22.81
N THR A 233 3.32 -6.15 -21.74
CA THR A 233 3.73 -4.75 -21.65
C THR A 233 5.21 -4.69 -21.99
N GLU A 234 5.53 -4.11 -23.13
CA GLU A 234 6.88 -3.98 -23.65
C GLU A 234 7.65 -2.88 -22.89
N SER A 235 8.97 -2.87 -23.03
CA SER A 235 9.84 -1.85 -22.41
C SER A 235 9.41 -0.44 -22.82
N GLY A 236 9.25 0.45 -21.84
CA GLY A 236 8.70 1.81 -22.00
C GLY A 236 7.18 1.87 -22.14
N GLY A 237 6.48 0.72 -22.16
CA GLY A 237 5.02 0.64 -22.18
C GLY A 237 4.41 0.79 -20.79
N ASN A 238 3.18 1.32 -20.73
CA ASN A 238 2.35 1.43 -19.54
C ASN A 238 1.03 0.66 -19.73
N THR A 239 0.71 -0.23 -18.81
CA THR A 239 -0.61 -0.84 -18.70
C THR A 239 -1.25 -0.37 -17.40
N GLU A 240 -2.43 0.22 -17.48
CA GLU A 240 -3.21 0.67 -16.33
C GLU A 240 -4.50 -0.13 -16.19
N ILE A 241 -4.71 -0.70 -15.00
CA ILE A 241 -5.97 -1.34 -14.59
C ILE A 241 -6.78 -0.31 -13.81
N GLY A 242 -7.84 0.19 -14.42
CA GLY A 242 -8.74 1.15 -13.80
C GLY A 242 -9.47 0.58 -12.58
N ALA A 243 -9.97 1.47 -11.73
CA ALA A 243 -10.59 1.06 -10.47
C ALA A 243 -11.88 0.25 -10.71
N GLY A 244 -11.96 -0.95 -10.13
CA GLY A 244 -13.05 -1.89 -10.36
C GLY A 244 -12.95 -2.73 -11.65
N SER A 245 -11.90 -2.54 -12.45
CA SER A 245 -11.55 -3.43 -13.56
C SER A 245 -10.75 -4.64 -13.04
N THR A 246 -10.91 -5.80 -13.67
CA THR A 246 -10.02 -6.96 -13.47
C THR A 246 -9.55 -7.51 -14.81
N LEU A 247 -8.43 -8.24 -14.80
CA LEU A 247 -7.87 -8.85 -16.00
C LEU A 247 -7.75 -10.37 -15.85
N GLN A 248 -8.30 -11.10 -16.81
CA GLN A 248 -8.03 -12.52 -17.03
C GLN A 248 -7.22 -12.70 -18.30
N ALA A 249 -6.04 -13.30 -18.15
CA ALA A 249 -5.18 -13.68 -19.26
C ALA A 249 -4.73 -15.15 -19.16
N THR A 250 -4.15 -15.69 -20.23
CA THR A 250 -3.36 -16.92 -20.18
C THR A 250 -1.96 -16.62 -19.69
N THR A 251 -1.32 -15.60 -20.25
CA THR A 251 -0.02 -15.10 -19.76
C THR A 251 -0.03 -13.59 -19.50
N LEU A 252 0.73 -13.18 -18.50
CA LEU A 252 1.04 -11.78 -18.19
C LEU A 252 2.56 -11.62 -18.24
N THR A 253 3.05 -10.71 -19.09
CA THR A 253 4.46 -10.38 -19.19
C THR A 253 4.66 -8.88 -19.01
N GLN A 254 5.37 -8.50 -17.96
CA GLN A 254 5.96 -7.17 -17.79
C GLN A 254 7.44 -7.26 -18.16
N LYS A 255 7.94 -6.30 -18.95
CA LYS A 255 9.37 -6.23 -19.31
C LYS A 255 10.08 -5.20 -18.44
N SER A 256 11.40 -5.26 -18.39
CA SER A 256 12.18 -4.18 -17.79
C SER A 256 11.83 -2.84 -18.44
N ASP A 257 11.85 -1.78 -17.62
CA ASP A 257 11.40 -0.43 -17.98
C ASP A 257 9.91 -0.30 -18.37
N SER A 258 9.06 -1.32 -18.19
CA SER A 258 7.61 -1.16 -18.32
C SER A 258 6.97 -0.76 -16.99
N THR A 259 5.76 -0.19 -17.04
CA THR A 259 4.96 0.15 -15.86
C THR A 259 3.63 -0.60 -15.90
N LEU A 260 3.29 -1.25 -14.78
CA LEU A 260 1.94 -1.71 -14.48
C LEU A 260 1.35 -0.79 -13.41
N THR A 261 0.29 -0.06 -13.76
CA THR A 261 -0.47 0.76 -12.82
C THR A 261 -1.74 0.03 -12.42
N ILE A 262 -2.04 -0.06 -11.12
CA ILE A 262 -3.30 -0.62 -10.61
C ILE A 262 -3.95 0.41 -9.69
N ASN A 263 -5.16 0.82 -10.06
CA ASN A 263 -5.97 1.73 -9.25
C ASN A 263 -6.95 0.91 -8.39
N LEU A 264 -6.76 0.98 -7.09
CA LEU A 264 -7.58 0.27 -6.11
C LEU A 264 -8.70 1.17 -5.57
N ASN A 265 -9.80 0.55 -5.16
CA ASN A 265 -10.88 1.18 -4.41
C ASN A 265 -11.59 0.14 -3.54
N SER A 266 -12.57 0.58 -2.75
CA SER A 266 -13.34 -0.27 -1.84
C SER A 266 -14.17 -1.38 -2.50
N ASN A 267 -14.26 -1.42 -3.83
CA ASN A 267 -14.94 -2.46 -4.61
C ASN A 267 -13.97 -3.31 -5.44
N THR A 268 -12.65 -3.13 -5.28
CA THR A 268 -11.67 -3.94 -6.00
C THR A 268 -11.86 -5.41 -5.64
N ALA A 269 -11.92 -6.25 -6.68
CA ALA A 269 -11.95 -7.69 -6.50
C ALA A 269 -10.54 -8.25 -6.28
N ASP A 270 -10.44 -9.23 -5.40
CA ASP A 270 -9.22 -10.00 -5.15
C ASP A 270 -9.35 -11.38 -5.85
N PRO A 271 -8.45 -11.74 -6.80
CA PRO A 271 -7.31 -10.98 -7.29
C PRO A 271 -7.70 -9.98 -8.40
N VAL A 272 -6.89 -8.92 -8.59
CA VAL A 272 -7.09 -7.94 -9.67
C VAL A 272 -6.75 -8.54 -11.04
N ILE A 273 -5.66 -9.30 -11.11
CA ILE A 273 -5.20 -9.98 -12.31
C ILE A 273 -5.11 -11.48 -12.05
N HIS A 274 -5.68 -12.29 -12.93
CA HIS A 274 -5.51 -13.74 -12.93
C HIS A 274 -4.91 -14.22 -14.24
N ALA A 275 -3.84 -15.01 -14.14
CA ALA A 275 -3.16 -15.64 -15.28
C ALA A 275 -3.24 -17.18 -15.19
N ALA A 276 -3.82 -17.81 -16.20
CA ALA A 276 -4.01 -19.27 -16.23
C ALA A 276 -2.70 -20.07 -16.50
N SER A 277 -1.61 -19.39 -16.82
CA SER A 277 -0.32 -20.02 -17.12
C SER A 277 0.85 -19.22 -16.53
N GLN A 278 1.66 -18.55 -17.35
CA GLN A 278 2.90 -17.90 -16.91
C GLN A 278 2.65 -16.43 -16.57
N VAL A 279 3.18 -16.00 -15.43
CA VAL A 279 3.40 -14.59 -15.08
C VAL A 279 4.90 -14.34 -15.08
N SER A 280 5.34 -13.29 -15.77
CA SER A 280 6.71 -12.77 -15.74
C SER A 280 6.67 -11.31 -15.31
N LEU A 281 7.30 -10.99 -14.19
CA LEU A 281 7.35 -9.65 -13.61
C LEU A 281 8.75 -9.03 -13.78
N ALA A 282 8.75 -7.75 -14.10
CA ALA A 282 9.90 -6.86 -14.23
C ALA A 282 9.38 -5.42 -14.26
N GLY A 283 10.28 -4.42 -14.32
CA GLY A 283 9.88 -3.02 -14.42
C GLY A 283 9.22 -2.50 -13.14
N THR A 284 8.29 -1.54 -13.26
CA THR A 284 7.67 -0.84 -12.13
C THR A 284 6.22 -1.28 -11.91
N LEU A 285 5.84 -1.49 -10.66
CA LEU A 285 4.46 -1.57 -10.19
C LEU A 285 4.06 -0.28 -9.48
N ASP A 286 3.06 0.41 -10.01
CA ASP A 286 2.50 1.63 -9.42
C ASP A 286 1.08 1.35 -8.90
N ILE A 287 0.87 1.56 -7.61
CA ILE A 287 -0.41 1.32 -6.94
C ILE A 287 -1.00 2.63 -6.45
N THR A 288 -2.29 2.84 -6.70
CA THR A 288 -3.07 3.91 -6.07
C THR A 288 -4.25 3.33 -5.28
N GLY A 289 -4.69 4.02 -4.22
CA GLY A 289 -5.86 3.62 -3.43
C GLY A 289 -5.61 2.44 -2.47
N VAL A 290 -4.37 2.22 -2.02
CA VAL A 290 -4.05 1.08 -1.15
C VAL A 290 -4.84 1.07 0.17
N GLY A 291 -5.13 2.25 0.73
CA GLY A 291 -5.90 2.38 1.97
C GLY A 291 -7.39 2.01 1.83
N ASP A 292 -7.87 1.75 0.61
CA ASP A 292 -9.21 1.23 0.40
C ASP A 292 -9.30 -0.31 0.52
N VAL A 293 -8.16 -1.02 0.47
CA VAL A 293 -8.11 -2.50 0.49
C VAL A 293 -7.31 -3.10 1.65
N LEU A 294 -6.44 -2.33 2.31
CA LEU A 294 -5.72 -2.72 3.52
C LEU A 294 -6.27 -1.95 4.72
N ASP A 295 -6.28 -2.57 5.91
CA ASP A 295 -6.68 -1.88 7.14
C ASP A 295 -5.88 -0.57 7.36
N SER A 296 -6.62 0.52 7.53
CA SER A 296 -6.06 1.86 7.72
C SER A 296 -5.79 2.20 9.19
N ASP A 297 -6.17 1.34 10.14
CA ASP A 297 -5.95 1.56 11.59
C ASP A 297 -5.74 0.23 12.36
N PRO A 298 -4.68 -0.54 12.04
CA PRO A 298 -4.42 -1.80 12.71
C PRO A 298 -4.07 -1.57 14.19
N ALA A 299 -4.70 -2.32 15.09
CA ALA A 299 -4.46 -2.20 16.54
C ALA A 299 -3.23 -3.01 17.00
N SER A 300 -2.76 -3.96 16.19
CA SER A 300 -1.62 -4.81 16.51
C SER A 300 -0.96 -5.38 15.26
N THR A 301 0.23 -5.99 15.44
CA THR A 301 0.89 -6.73 14.35
C THR A 301 0.12 -7.98 13.88
N ASP A 302 -0.89 -8.43 14.63
CA ASP A 302 -1.75 -9.55 14.23
C ASP A 302 -2.89 -9.09 13.31
N ASP A 303 -3.16 -7.78 13.27
CA ASP A 303 -4.18 -7.15 12.43
C ASP A 303 -3.59 -6.63 11.10
N LEU A 304 -2.32 -6.96 10.79
CA LEU A 304 -1.70 -6.59 9.53
C LEU A 304 -2.30 -7.40 8.38
N ASP A 305 -2.83 -6.69 7.38
CA ASP A 305 -3.54 -7.25 6.24
C ASP A 305 -2.65 -7.55 5.04
N THR A 306 -3.14 -8.49 4.23
CA THR A 306 -2.60 -8.86 2.92
C THR A 306 -3.70 -8.82 1.86
N PHE A 307 -3.38 -8.33 0.67
CA PHE A 307 -4.27 -8.27 -0.49
C PHE A 307 -3.58 -8.86 -1.74
N THR A 308 -4.22 -9.80 -2.44
CA THR A 308 -3.61 -10.39 -3.64
C THR A 308 -3.89 -9.54 -4.88
N LEU A 309 -2.83 -9.01 -5.49
CA LEU A 309 -2.93 -8.26 -6.75
C LEU A 309 -2.98 -9.19 -7.96
N ILE A 310 -2.05 -10.14 -8.02
CA ILE A 310 -1.85 -11.02 -9.17
C ILE A 310 -1.88 -12.47 -8.70
N ALA A 311 -2.77 -13.28 -9.26
CA ALA A 311 -2.80 -14.72 -9.06
C ALA A 311 -2.41 -15.46 -10.34
N SER A 312 -1.65 -16.54 -10.17
CA SER A 312 -1.15 -17.37 -11.26
C SER A 312 -1.35 -18.86 -11.00
N ASP A 313 -1.82 -19.60 -12.00
CA ASP A 313 -1.93 -21.06 -11.92
C ASP A 313 -0.55 -21.76 -11.89
N LYS A 314 0.50 -21.06 -12.34
CA LYS A 314 1.92 -21.48 -12.29
C LYS A 314 2.76 -20.54 -11.45
N THR A 315 4.00 -20.93 -11.19
CA THR A 315 4.95 -20.09 -10.47
C THR A 315 5.20 -18.78 -11.22
N ILE A 316 5.14 -17.66 -10.51
CA ILE A 316 5.51 -16.33 -10.97
C ILE A 316 7.03 -16.31 -11.19
N ALA A 317 7.47 -15.77 -12.32
CA ALA A 317 8.88 -15.64 -12.66
C ALA A 317 9.32 -14.18 -12.57
N GLY A 318 10.48 -13.92 -11.94
CA GLY A 318 10.96 -12.57 -11.71
C GLY A 318 10.21 -11.87 -10.58
N ASP A 319 10.43 -10.57 -10.46
CA ASP A 319 9.77 -9.66 -9.53
C ASP A 319 9.75 -8.25 -10.15
N PHE A 320 8.96 -7.34 -9.61
CA PHE A 320 9.07 -5.93 -9.96
C PHE A 320 10.40 -5.35 -9.46
N GLU A 321 11.02 -4.52 -10.30
CA GLU A 321 12.25 -3.81 -9.97
C GLU A 321 11.99 -2.61 -9.05
N LYS A 322 10.74 -2.13 -9.03
CA LYS A 322 10.30 -1.02 -8.19
C LYS A 322 8.81 -1.14 -7.87
N LEU A 323 8.46 -0.86 -6.62
CA LEU A 323 7.08 -0.66 -6.16
C LEU A 323 6.89 0.81 -5.78
N THR A 324 5.78 1.42 -6.21
CA THR A 324 5.29 2.67 -5.65
C THR A 324 3.85 2.51 -5.17
N VAL A 325 3.52 3.15 -4.05
CA VAL A 325 2.22 3.05 -3.41
C VAL A 325 1.72 4.44 -3.05
N ALA A 326 0.47 4.72 -3.39
CA ALA A 326 -0.24 5.94 -3.05
C ALA A 326 -1.63 5.65 -2.47
N GLY A 327 -2.15 6.60 -1.69
CA GLY A 327 -3.49 6.50 -1.07
C GLY A 327 -3.51 5.70 0.23
N MET A 328 -2.36 5.50 0.87
CA MET A 328 -2.30 5.10 2.28
C MET A 328 -2.66 6.31 3.15
N ASP A 329 -3.33 6.08 4.28
CA ASP A 329 -3.60 7.16 5.22
C ASP A 329 -2.28 7.76 5.72
N ALA A 330 -2.16 9.09 5.67
CA ALA A 330 -0.98 9.78 6.19
C ALA A 330 -0.92 9.72 7.73
N ASP A 331 -2.06 9.44 8.37
CA ASP A 331 -2.15 9.20 9.80
C ASP A 331 -1.89 7.72 10.16
N LEU A 332 -1.78 6.81 9.16
CA LEU A 332 -1.25 5.47 9.40
C LEU A 332 0.15 5.67 9.94
N ALA A 333 0.31 5.33 11.21
CA ALA A 333 1.44 5.80 11.99
C ALA A 333 2.76 5.45 11.29
N ASP A 334 3.74 6.34 11.41
CA ASP A 334 5.03 6.29 10.69
C ASP A 334 5.75 4.92 10.75
N PHE A 335 5.31 3.99 11.59
CA PHE A 335 5.84 2.64 11.76
C PHE A 335 5.20 1.53 10.92
N ILE A 336 4.22 1.81 10.06
CA ILE A 336 3.62 0.84 9.12
C ILE A 336 3.99 1.20 7.67
N THR A 337 4.28 0.18 6.87
CA THR A 337 4.59 0.30 5.45
C THR A 337 3.87 -0.78 4.65
N VAL A 338 4.01 -0.75 3.32
CA VAL A 338 3.53 -1.79 2.41
C VAL A 338 4.70 -2.43 1.69
N ASP A 339 4.73 -3.75 1.77
CA ASP A 339 5.61 -4.65 1.04
C ASP A 339 4.82 -5.27 -0.13
N GLY A 340 5.44 -5.38 -1.30
CA GLY A 340 4.91 -6.11 -2.44
C GLY A 340 5.77 -7.33 -2.69
N ARG A 341 5.22 -8.52 -2.45
CA ARG A 341 6.00 -9.76 -2.48
C ARG A 341 5.28 -10.90 -3.16
N ILE A 342 6.06 -11.87 -3.62
CA ILE A 342 5.53 -13.15 -4.06
C ILE A 342 5.33 -14.05 -2.83
N ASP A 343 4.14 -14.64 -2.71
CA ASP A 343 3.79 -15.54 -1.60
C ASP A 343 4.69 -16.78 -1.53
N ASP A 344 4.67 -17.48 -0.39
CA ASP A 344 5.47 -18.70 -0.19
C ASP A 344 5.17 -19.81 -1.21
N THR A 345 3.99 -19.79 -1.83
CA THR A 345 3.64 -20.77 -2.88
C THR A 345 4.21 -20.41 -4.25
N GLY A 346 4.69 -19.18 -4.41
CA GLY A 346 5.23 -18.66 -5.65
C GLY A 346 4.17 -18.29 -6.69
N LYS A 347 2.90 -18.19 -6.30
CA LYS A 347 1.75 -18.10 -7.23
C LYS A 347 0.92 -16.85 -7.08
N GLN A 348 1.13 -16.10 -6.00
CA GLN A 348 0.45 -14.85 -5.76
C GLN A 348 1.49 -13.74 -5.60
N TYR A 349 1.21 -12.59 -6.21
CA TYR A 349 1.87 -11.34 -5.88
C TYR A 349 0.93 -10.56 -4.98
N GLU A 350 1.36 -10.31 -3.76
CA GLU A 350 0.58 -9.80 -2.64
C GLU A 350 1.11 -8.43 -2.22
N LEU A 351 0.19 -7.53 -1.86
CA LEU A 351 0.52 -6.36 -1.05
C LEU A 351 0.27 -6.72 0.41
N THR A 352 1.27 -6.59 1.27
CA THR A 352 1.13 -6.83 2.70
C THR A 352 1.52 -5.58 3.49
N THR A 353 0.73 -5.24 4.50
CA THR A 353 1.17 -4.27 5.51
C THR A 353 2.24 -4.89 6.41
N ALA A 354 3.28 -4.12 6.72
CA ALA A 354 4.42 -4.55 7.51
C ALA A 354 4.92 -3.44 8.42
N LEU A 355 5.72 -3.79 9.44
CA LEU A 355 6.41 -2.80 10.25
C LEU A 355 7.55 -2.15 9.44
N THR A 356 7.71 -0.83 9.53
CA THR A 356 8.89 -0.15 8.95
C THR A 356 10.20 -0.62 9.57
N TRP A 357 10.16 -1.27 10.72
CA TRP A 357 11.30 -1.97 11.31
C TRP A 357 11.95 -2.96 10.33
N TYR A 358 11.17 -3.59 9.45
CA TYR A 358 11.62 -4.63 8.52
C TYR A 358 11.67 -4.17 7.06
N ALA A 359 11.44 -2.90 6.79
CA ALA A 359 11.13 -2.41 5.45
C ALA A 359 12.22 -2.74 4.41
N ASP A 360 13.49 -2.44 4.71
CA ASP A 360 14.62 -2.70 3.79
C ASP A 360 14.90 -4.19 3.60
N ARG A 361 14.64 -5.02 4.62
CA ARG A 361 14.78 -6.49 4.51
C ARG A 361 13.77 -7.06 3.52
N ASP A 362 12.58 -6.48 3.54
CA ASP A 362 11.41 -6.95 2.81
C ASP A 362 11.16 -6.08 1.56
N ASP A 363 12.14 -5.29 1.10
CA ASP A 363 12.06 -4.40 -0.08
C ASP A 363 10.79 -3.53 -0.14
N ALA A 364 10.29 -3.08 1.01
CA ALA A 364 9.06 -2.31 1.14
C ALA A 364 9.19 -0.88 0.59
N VAL A 365 8.05 -0.18 0.45
CA VAL A 365 8.00 1.14 -0.21
C VAL A 365 8.68 2.30 0.54
N THR A 366 9.02 2.10 1.80
CA THR A 366 9.68 3.11 2.66
C THR A 366 10.95 2.54 3.24
N ASP A 367 11.96 3.38 3.46
CA ASP A 367 13.18 2.99 4.17
C ASP A 367 12.90 2.55 5.62
N ALA A 368 13.70 1.61 6.12
CA ALA A 368 13.55 1.07 7.46
C ALA A 368 13.92 2.07 8.56
N HIS A 369 13.15 2.03 9.66
CA HIS A 369 13.46 2.78 10.88
C HIS A 369 12.79 2.16 12.13
N GLY A 370 13.36 2.45 13.31
CA GLY A 370 12.86 1.97 14.61
C GLY A 370 11.92 2.91 15.36
N THR A 371 11.38 3.94 14.69
CA THR A 371 10.51 4.95 15.32
C THR A 371 9.04 4.54 15.28
N PHE A 372 8.41 4.45 16.45
CA PHE A 372 6.97 4.29 16.64
C PHE A 372 6.36 5.61 17.11
N ASN A 373 5.74 6.35 16.19
CA ASN A 373 5.08 7.63 16.45
C ASN A 373 3.55 7.49 16.54
N LEU A 374 3.03 7.33 17.76
CA LEU A 374 1.59 7.25 17.98
C LEU A 374 1.04 8.62 18.39
N THR A 375 0.54 9.39 17.44
CA THR A 375 0.14 10.79 17.68
C THR A 375 -1.19 10.92 18.45
N ASN A 376 -2.11 9.99 18.25
CA ASN A 376 -3.39 9.95 18.97
C ASN A 376 -3.18 9.55 20.44
N ALA A 377 -3.57 10.43 21.36
CA ALA A 377 -3.38 10.23 22.80
C ALA A 377 -4.16 9.02 23.35
N ASP A 378 -5.32 8.71 22.77
CA ASP A 378 -6.13 7.54 23.15
C ASP A 378 -5.79 6.31 22.29
N GLY A 379 -4.91 6.46 21.30
CA GLY A 379 -4.46 5.40 20.40
C GLY A 379 -3.50 4.44 21.09
N SER A 380 -3.57 3.17 20.70
CA SER A 380 -2.68 2.11 21.18
C SER A 380 -2.31 1.16 20.04
N PHE A 381 -1.06 0.69 20.02
CA PHE A 381 -0.60 -0.33 19.09
C PHE A 381 0.16 -1.44 19.82
N ALA A 382 -0.17 -2.69 19.56
CA ALA A 382 0.49 -3.85 20.16
C ALA A 382 1.44 -4.56 19.18
N VAL A 383 2.70 -4.69 19.58
CA VAL A 383 3.71 -5.44 18.85
C VAL A 383 3.79 -6.84 19.44
N ASN A 384 3.21 -7.80 18.72
CA ASN A 384 3.17 -9.22 19.09
C ASN A 384 4.26 -10.03 18.38
N THR A 385 4.88 -9.46 17.34
CA THR A 385 6.07 -10.03 16.70
C THR A 385 7.36 -9.65 17.44
N VAL A 386 8.36 -10.53 17.38
CA VAL A 386 9.70 -10.22 17.90
C VAL A 386 10.32 -9.12 17.03
N LEU A 387 10.92 -8.11 17.66
CA LEU A 387 11.80 -7.13 17.03
C LEU A 387 13.25 -7.59 17.18
N GLU A 388 13.88 -7.91 16.05
CA GLU A 388 15.28 -8.35 15.97
C GLU A 388 16.19 -7.27 15.38
N ASN A 389 17.51 -7.47 15.50
CA ASN A 389 18.48 -6.62 14.82
C ASN A 389 18.39 -6.81 13.29
N VAL A 390 18.29 -5.71 12.56
CA VAL A 390 18.19 -5.68 11.09
C VAL A 390 19.31 -4.87 10.43
N ASP A 391 20.37 -4.55 11.18
CA ASP A 391 21.50 -3.74 10.71
C ASP A 391 22.19 -4.31 9.46
N ALA A 392 22.17 -5.63 9.30
CA ALA A 392 22.76 -6.31 8.15
C ALA A 392 21.92 -6.21 6.85
N THR A 393 20.65 -5.82 6.96
CA THR A 393 19.70 -5.76 5.84
C THR A 393 19.28 -4.34 5.49
N LEU A 394 19.82 -3.32 6.16
CA LEU A 394 19.52 -1.93 5.84
C LEU A 394 20.02 -1.55 4.45
N ASP A 395 19.24 -0.74 3.74
CA ASP A 395 19.67 -0.12 2.49
C ASP A 395 20.81 0.87 2.79
N PRO A 396 22.03 0.70 2.23
CA PRO A 396 23.12 1.64 2.43
C PRO A 396 22.83 3.05 1.90
N ASP A 397 21.88 3.20 0.98
CA ASP A 397 21.46 4.49 0.42
C ASP A 397 20.28 5.11 1.20
N SER A 398 19.77 4.44 2.24
CA SER A 398 18.68 4.91 3.11
C SER A 398 18.97 6.28 3.72
N ALA A 399 17.95 7.15 3.70
CA ALA A 399 18.04 8.49 4.26
C ALA A 399 17.77 8.54 5.77
N THR A 400 17.30 7.46 6.39
CA THR A 400 16.85 7.46 7.79
C THR A 400 18.02 7.59 8.77
N GLY A 401 19.20 7.10 8.39
CA GLY A 401 20.39 7.05 9.26
C GLY A 401 20.18 6.19 10.51
N TRP A 402 19.18 5.30 10.48
CA TRP A 402 18.88 4.38 11.57
C TRP A 402 19.97 3.30 11.69
N ASP A 403 20.18 2.82 12.91
CA ASP A 403 21.21 1.83 13.22
C ASP A 403 20.73 0.38 13.08
N GLY A 404 19.45 0.17 12.76
CA GLY A 404 18.84 -1.16 12.61
C GLY A 404 18.56 -1.89 13.92
N THR A 405 18.75 -1.22 15.07
CA THR A 405 18.77 -1.91 16.38
C THR A 405 18.23 -1.07 17.55
N SER A 406 17.91 0.21 17.33
CA SER A 406 17.34 1.11 18.35
C SER A 406 15.84 1.31 18.15
N LEU A 407 15.09 1.30 19.26
CA LEU A 407 13.66 1.61 19.27
C LEU A 407 13.43 3.02 19.81
N ILE A 408 12.60 3.80 19.11
CA ILE A 408 12.17 5.13 19.57
C ILE A 408 10.65 5.14 19.67
N LYS A 409 10.12 5.29 20.87
CA LYS A 409 8.69 5.57 21.11
C LYS A 409 8.48 7.07 21.24
N GLN A 410 7.63 7.63 20.38
CA GLN A 410 7.21 9.02 20.43
C GLN A 410 5.69 9.18 20.19
N GLY A 411 5.20 10.41 20.24
CA GLY A 411 3.76 10.70 20.17
C GLY A 411 3.01 10.39 21.47
N ALA A 412 1.80 10.93 21.63
CA ALA A 412 1.05 10.89 22.88
C ALA A 412 0.43 9.52 23.23
N GLY A 413 0.27 8.62 22.25
CA GLY A 413 -0.38 7.32 22.42
C GLY A 413 0.48 6.24 23.09
N THR A 414 -0.03 5.01 23.11
CA THR A 414 0.55 3.87 23.85
C THR A 414 1.12 2.79 22.91
N LEU A 415 2.40 2.47 23.05
CA LEU A 415 3.00 1.31 22.39
C LEU A 415 3.08 0.15 23.38
N ILE A 416 2.60 -1.03 23.00
CA ILE A 416 2.61 -2.23 23.85
C ILE A 416 3.54 -3.25 23.21
N LEU A 417 4.57 -3.68 23.93
CA LEU A 417 5.51 -4.70 23.47
C LEU A 417 5.21 -6.02 24.20
N ASN A 418 4.71 -6.99 23.43
CA ASN A 418 4.29 -8.29 23.94
C ASN A 418 5.31 -9.40 23.68
N ALA A 419 6.11 -9.26 22.64
CA ALA A 419 7.16 -10.23 22.31
C ALA A 419 8.41 -10.07 23.19
N GLU A 420 9.21 -11.14 23.26
CA GLU A 420 10.56 -11.11 23.84
C GLU A 420 11.52 -10.58 22.76
N ASN A 421 11.80 -9.29 22.80
CA ASN A 421 12.56 -8.61 21.75
C ASN A 421 14.06 -8.85 21.89
N THR A 422 14.80 -8.81 20.78
CA THR A 422 16.24 -9.15 20.75
C THR A 422 17.15 -8.02 20.29
N TYR A 423 16.59 -6.83 20.05
CA TYR A 423 17.36 -5.66 19.64
C TYR A 423 18.32 -5.17 20.75
N THR A 424 19.45 -4.57 20.35
CA THR A 424 20.61 -4.43 21.27
C THR A 424 21.03 -3.02 21.69
N VAL A 425 20.73 -1.95 20.93
CA VAL A 425 21.29 -0.61 21.24
C VAL A 425 20.52 0.14 22.32
N GLY A 426 19.21 -0.08 22.43
CA GLY A 426 18.40 0.46 23.53
C GLY A 426 17.08 1.06 23.08
N THR A 427 16.33 1.54 24.06
CA THR A 427 14.98 2.09 23.87
C THR A 427 14.94 3.53 24.31
N THR A 428 14.49 4.43 23.44
CA THR A 428 14.21 5.83 23.79
C THR A 428 12.70 6.06 23.84
N ILE A 429 12.19 6.62 24.93
CA ILE A 429 10.79 6.98 25.10
C ILE A 429 10.74 8.50 25.25
N SER A 430 10.38 9.20 24.17
CA SER A 430 10.32 10.66 24.14
C SER A 430 8.90 11.22 24.30
N GLY A 431 7.87 10.36 24.25
CA GLY A 431 6.48 10.76 24.43
C GLY A 431 5.52 9.57 24.61
N GLY A 432 4.39 9.85 25.29
CA GLY A 432 3.32 8.88 25.52
C GLY A 432 3.74 7.78 26.49
N THR A 433 3.17 6.58 26.30
CA THR A 433 3.43 5.42 27.16
C THR A 433 4.04 4.28 26.35
N LEU A 434 5.08 3.64 26.89
CA LEU A 434 5.58 2.34 26.44
C LEU A 434 5.25 1.29 27.50
N VAL A 435 4.50 0.26 27.12
CA VAL A 435 4.13 -0.86 27.99
C VAL A 435 4.96 -2.09 27.63
N ALA A 436 5.74 -2.60 28.58
CA ALA A 436 6.45 -3.87 28.48
C ALA A 436 5.71 -4.96 29.27
N THR A 437 5.24 -6.01 28.61
CA THR A 437 4.45 -7.08 29.26
C THR A 437 5.26 -8.30 29.67
N ASN A 438 6.54 -8.34 29.28
CA ASN A 438 7.54 -9.30 29.75
C ASN A 438 8.88 -8.56 30.00
N VAL A 439 9.82 -9.16 30.76
CA VAL A 439 11.09 -8.49 31.13
C VAL A 439 12.06 -8.32 29.96
N ASP A 440 11.94 -9.14 28.93
CA ASP A 440 12.76 -9.10 27.72
C ASP A 440 12.11 -8.27 26.59
N ALA A 441 10.96 -7.63 26.86
CA ALA A 441 10.22 -6.86 25.86
C ALA A 441 10.99 -5.63 25.38
N LEU A 442 12.03 -5.18 26.11
CA LEU A 442 12.84 -4.03 25.75
C LEU A 442 14.23 -4.39 25.21
N GLY A 443 14.42 -5.66 24.83
CA GLY A 443 15.72 -6.15 24.38
C GLY A 443 16.78 -6.06 25.47
N SER A 444 18.06 -6.08 25.07
CA SER A 444 19.18 -6.06 26.00
C SER A 444 19.79 -4.67 26.24
N GLY A 445 19.27 -3.63 25.57
CA GLY A 445 19.81 -2.28 25.63
C GLY A 445 19.16 -1.42 26.73
N ASP A 446 19.90 -0.41 27.18
CA ASP A 446 19.42 0.52 28.22
C ASP A 446 18.21 1.36 27.72
N VAL A 447 17.44 1.88 28.66
CA VAL A 447 16.26 2.70 28.42
C VAL A 447 16.54 4.16 28.77
N THR A 448 16.29 5.05 27.81
CA THR A 448 16.20 6.49 28.04
C THR A 448 14.71 6.86 28.05
N ASP A 449 14.14 7.05 29.23
CA ASP A 449 12.74 7.40 29.44
C ASP A 449 12.58 8.87 29.81
N ASP A 450 11.97 9.65 28.92
CA ASP A 450 11.56 11.03 29.11
C ASP A 450 10.03 11.20 29.12
N ALA A 451 9.27 10.09 29.23
CA ALA A 451 7.82 10.10 29.31
C ALA A 451 7.27 9.09 30.33
N THR A 452 6.72 7.96 29.88
CA THR A 452 6.21 6.91 30.78
C THR A 452 6.61 5.53 30.28
N LEU A 453 7.36 4.82 31.11
CA LEU A 453 7.64 3.40 30.96
C LEU A 453 6.75 2.59 31.93
N GLU A 454 5.83 1.79 31.40
CA GLU A 454 5.02 0.87 32.19
C GLU A 454 5.55 -0.57 32.10
N LEU A 455 5.99 -1.11 33.22
CA LEU A 455 6.44 -2.49 33.39
C LEU A 455 5.28 -3.34 33.92
N ASN A 456 4.47 -3.87 33.01
CA ASN A 456 3.38 -4.80 33.30
C ASN A 456 3.88 -6.26 33.26
N THR A 457 4.91 -6.56 34.05
CA THR A 457 5.62 -7.84 34.01
C THR A 457 6.06 -8.29 35.41
N GLY A 458 6.58 -9.52 35.50
CA GLY A 458 7.34 -10.02 36.64
C GLY A 458 8.61 -10.72 36.20
N GLY A 459 9.55 -10.92 37.12
CA GLY A 459 10.91 -11.37 36.82
C GLY A 459 11.95 -10.34 37.22
N THR A 460 13.13 -10.38 36.61
CA THR A 460 14.21 -9.42 36.83
C THR A 460 14.39 -8.57 35.59
N PHE A 461 14.36 -7.25 35.75
CA PHE A 461 14.64 -6.28 34.70
C PHE A 461 16.00 -5.63 34.97
N ASP A 462 16.98 -6.01 34.16
CA ASP A 462 18.39 -5.68 34.35
C ASP A 462 18.84 -4.41 33.62
N ASN A 463 18.08 -3.95 32.63
CA ASN A 463 18.46 -2.80 31.80
C ASN A 463 18.48 -1.52 32.65
N ALA A 464 19.47 -0.65 32.43
CA ALA A 464 19.51 0.64 33.12
C ALA A 464 18.46 1.58 32.53
N ILE A 465 17.76 2.32 33.40
CA ILE A 465 16.75 3.31 33.06
C ILE A 465 17.28 4.69 33.44
N SER A 466 17.27 5.62 32.49
CA SER A 466 17.70 7.02 32.67
C SER A 466 16.64 7.98 32.15
N GLY A 467 16.80 9.28 32.41
CA GLY A 467 15.95 10.33 31.85
C GLY A 467 15.01 11.01 32.86
N SER A 468 14.03 11.75 32.33
CA SER A 468 13.08 12.55 33.12
C SER A 468 11.70 11.92 33.32
N GLY A 469 11.46 10.77 32.70
CA GLY A 469 10.19 10.05 32.70
C GLY A 469 9.85 9.31 34.00
N GLN A 470 8.62 8.83 34.05
CA GLN A 470 8.06 8.04 35.15
C GLN A 470 8.08 6.55 34.82
N VAL A 471 8.55 5.75 35.78
CA VAL A 471 8.43 4.28 35.74
C VAL A 471 7.16 3.84 36.47
N VAL A 472 6.30 3.08 35.82
CA VAL A 472 5.06 2.53 36.39
C VAL A 472 5.17 1.01 36.48
N LYS A 473 4.90 0.45 37.66
CA LYS A 473 4.75 -0.98 37.89
C LYS A 473 3.28 -1.31 38.13
N SER A 474 2.61 -1.90 37.14
CA SER A 474 1.17 -2.17 37.15
C SER A 474 0.79 -3.66 37.27
N GLY A 475 1.68 -4.58 36.87
CA GLY A 475 1.40 -6.02 36.88
C GLY A 475 1.21 -6.59 38.29
N ASP A 476 0.51 -7.71 38.44
CA ASP A 476 0.27 -8.37 39.74
C ASP A 476 1.48 -9.18 40.25
N LYS A 477 2.41 -9.52 39.36
CA LYS A 477 3.62 -10.29 39.67
C LYS A 477 4.68 -9.48 40.40
N MET A 478 5.61 -10.18 41.02
CA MET A 478 6.83 -9.61 41.57
C MET A 478 7.80 -9.24 40.44
N LEU A 479 8.25 -7.99 40.41
CA LEU A 479 9.28 -7.47 39.52
C LEU A 479 10.49 -7.04 40.34
N THR A 480 11.68 -7.46 39.93
CA THR A 480 12.95 -7.01 40.51
C THR A 480 13.60 -6.02 39.56
N LEU A 481 13.86 -4.79 40.02
CA LEU A 481 14.72 -3.84 39.32
C LEU A 481 16.15 -3.98 39.87
N SER A 482 17.05 -4.38 38.99
CA SER A 482 18.48 -4.61 39.27
C SER A 482 19.40 -3.68 38.49
N GLY A 483 18.91 -3.08 37.41
CA GLY A 483 19.62 -2.03 36.67
C GLY A 483 20.03 -0.86 37.58
N THR A 484 21.16 -0.22 37.25
CA THR A 484 21.59 1.02 37.91
C THR A 484 20.82 2.18 37.30
N ASN A 485 19.77 2.62 37.98
CA ASN A 485 18.81 3.55 37.41
C ASN A 485 19.11 5.00 37.82
N SER A 486 18.87 5.94 36.90
CA SER A 486 19.14 7.37 37.08
C SER A 486 17.97 8.27 36.66
N TYR A 487 16.80 7.69 36.38
CA TYR A 487 15.61 8.45 36.04
C TYR A 487 15.14 9.34 37.21
N SER A 488 14.42 10.41 36.88
CA SER A 488 14.05 11.45 37.85
C SER A 488 12.54 11.74 37.96
N GLY A 489 11.70 11.18 37.07
CA GLY A 489 10.25 11.40 37.11
C GLY A 489 9.48 10.60 38.17
N GLY A 490 10.18 9.75 38.91
CA GLY A 490 9.63 8.96 40.01
C GLY A 490 9.08 7.59 39.60
N THR A 491 8.63 6.84 40.59
CA THR A 491 8.11 5.47 40.43
C THR A 491 6.69 5.37 40.96
N LEU A 492 5.77 4.82 40.17
CA LEU A 492 4.42 4.45 40.61
C LEU A 492 4.33 2.93 40.72
N ILE A 493 3.93 2.40 41.87
CA ILE A 493 3.66 0.98 42.08
C ILE A 493 2.16 0.83 42.32
N SER A 494 1.43 0.45 41.27
CA SER A 494 -0.03 0.27 41.33
C SER A 494 -0.46 -1.19 41.48
N GLY A 495 0.48 -2.14 41.31
CA GLY A 495 0.19 -3.57 41.44
C GLY A 495 1.41 -4.43 41.77
N GLY A 496 1.14 -5.57 42.42
CA GLY A 496 2.13 -6.61 42.74
C GLY A 496 3.20 -6.14 43.74
N THR A 497 4.41 -6.69 43.58
CA THR A 497 5.58 -6.32 44.40
C THR A 497 6.69 -5.79 43.50
N LEU A 498 7.24 -4.62 43.83
CA LEU A 498 8.46 -4.10 43.21
C LEU A 498 9.63 -4.33 44.17
N VAL A 499 10.64 -5.07 43.75
CA VAL A 499 11.85 -5.36 44.52
C VAL A 499 12.98 -4.48 44.00
N ALA A 500 13.54 -3.64 44.87
CA ALA A 500 14.76 -2.87 44.61
C ALA A 500 15.96 -3.55 45.26
N THR A 501 16.96 -3.92 44.46
CA THR A 501 18.16 -4.65 44.94
C THR A 501 19.33 -3.72 45.31
N ASN A 502 19.26 -2.45 44.93
CA ASN A 502 20.21 -1.41 45.28
C ASN A 502 19.46 -0.08 45.53
N VAL A 503 20.04 0.85 46.30
CA VAL A 503 19.38 2.13 46.65
C VAL A 503 19.11 3.02 45.43
N ASP A 504 19.89 2.86 44.37
CA ASP A 504 19.73 3.59 43.11
C ASP A 504 18.77 2.89 42.13
N ALA A 505 18.22 1.71 42.47
CA ALA A 505 17.38 0.92 41.57
C ALA A 505 16.06 1.64 41.22
N LEU A 506 15.65 2.64 42.00
CA LEU A 506 14.45 3.43 41.75
C LEU A 506 14.76 4.87 41.28
N GLY A 507 15.99 5.13 40.86
CA GLY A 507 16.41 6.46 40.43
C GLY A 507 16.32 7.49 41.55
N SER A 508 16.16 8.76 41.16
CA SER A 508 16.19 9.91 42.08
C SER A 508 14.81 10.53 42.37
N GLY A 509 13.76 10.06 41.69
CA GLY A 509 12.40 10.57 41.87
C GLY A 509 11.65 9.88 43.01
N ASP A 510 10.64 10.54 43.53
CA ASP A 510 9.81 10.00 44.62
C ASP A 510 9.01 8.77 44.19
N VAL A 511 8.66 7.93 45.17
CA VAL A 511 7.88 6.71 44.98
C VAL A 511 6.43 6.91 45.47
N THR A 512 5.48 6.62 44.60
CA THR A 512 4.07 6.42 44.98
C THR A 512 3.81 4.92 45.02
N ASP A 513 3.71 4.36 46.22
CA ASP A 513 3.44 2.94 46.45
C ASP A 513 1.99 2.74 46.88
N ASP A 514 1.19 2.11 46.01
CA ASP A 514 -0.18 1.67 46.29
C ASP A 514 -0.28 0.14 46.36
N ALA A 515 0.85 -0.58 46.37
CA ALA A 515 0.90 -2.03 46.47
C ALA A 515 1.97 -2.50 47.47
N THR A 516 3.12 -2.99 47.00
CA THR A 516 4.23 -3.40 47.87
C THR A 516 5.56 -3.01 47.27
N LEU A 517 6.31 -2.18 47.99
CA LEU A 517 7.71 -1.90 47.74
C LEU A 517 8.61 -2.74 48.64
N GLU A 518 9.42 -3.64 48.08
CA GLU A 518 10.42 -4.41 48.79
C GLU A 518 11.83 -3.84 48.56
N LEU A 519 12.47 -3.37 49.63
CA LEU A 519 13.84 -2.86 49.64
C LEU A 519 14.78 -3.98 50.12
N ASN A 520 15.29 -4.75 49.16
CA ASN A 520 16.28 -5.80 49.40
C ASN A 520 17.70 -5.24 49.19
N THR A 521 18.06 -4.24 49.99
CA THR A 521 19.33 -3.52 49.85
C THR A 521 19.84 -2.91 51.16
N GLY A 522 21.04 -2.36 51.12
CA GLY A 522 21.64 -1.53 52.17
C GLY A 522 22.15 -0.20 51.63
N GLY A 523 22.43 0.75 52.52
CA GLY A 523 22.79 2.13 52.15
C GLY A 523 21.77 3.15 52.65
N THR A 524 21.68 4.30 52.00
CA THR A 524 20.69 5.35 52.31
C THR A 524 19.73 5.49 51.13
N PHE A 525 18.43 5.42 51.42
CA PHE A 525 17.37 5.65 50.45
C PHE A 525 16.66 6.96 50.78
N ASP A 526 16.94 7.98 49.97
CA ASP A 526 16.55 9.37 50.20
C ASP A 526 15.17 9.72 49.61
N ASN A 527 14.67 8.93 48.65
CA ASN A 527 13.43 9.23 47.93
C ASN A 527 12.23 9.21 48.89
N ALA A 528 11.29 10.15 48.74
CA ALA A 528 10.08 10.13 49.54
C ALA A 528 9.14 9.02 49.01
N ILE A 529 8.51 8.30 49.94
CA ILE A 529 7.55 7.24 49.67
C ILE A 529 6.18 7.70 50.17
N SER A 530 5.19 7.64 49.28
CA SER A 530 3.79 7.99 49.55
C SER A 530 2.85 6.87 49.12
N GLY A 531 1.56 6.99 49.40
CA GLY A 531 0.52 6.06 48.92
C GLY A 531 -0.04 5.11 49.98
N SER A 532 -0.81 4.13 49.52
CA SER A 532 -1.53 3.18 50.38
C SER A 532 -0.81 1.85 50.63
N GLY A 533 0.31 1.63 49.93
CA GLY A 533 1.07 0.40 49.89
C GLY A 533 1.95 0.15 51.13
N GLN A 534 2.53 -1.05 51.15
CA GLN A 534 3.37 -1.58 52.21
C GLN A 534 4.85 -1.55 51.80
N VAL A 535 5.70 -1.06 52.70
CA VAL A 535 7.16 -1.12 52.54
C VAL A 535 7.72 -2.34 53.27
N VAL A 536 8.53 -3.16 52.58
CA VAL A 536 9.18 -4.35 53.13
C VAL A 536 10.69 -4.19 53.08
N LYS A 537 11.38 -4.35 54.21
CA LYS A 537 12.83 -4.46 54.29
C LYS A 537 13.24 -5.91 54.55
N SER A 538 13.80 -6.56 53.52
CA SER A 538 14.14 -7.99 53.54
C SER A 538 15.63 -8.30 53.47
N GLY A 539 16.48 -7.39 52.97
CA GLY A 539 17.92 -7.63 52.83
C GLY A 539 18.66 -7.73 54.16
N ASP A 540 19.81 -8.39 54.20
CA ASP A 540 20.60 -8.58 55.44
C ASP A 540 21.36 -7.32 55.88
N ASP A 541 21.59 -6.38 54.97
CA ASP A 541 22.38 -5.17 55.22
C ASP A 541 21.59 -4.08 55.98
N THR A 542 22.30 -3.06 56.46
CA THR A 542 21.72 -1.87 57.05
C THR A 542 21.20 -0.92 55.97
N LEU A 543 19.90 -0.62 56.00
CA LEU A 543 19.26 0.39 55.15
C LEU A 543 18.85 1.59 56.01
N THR A 544 19.15 2.80 55.56
CA THR A 544 18.66 4.05 56.16
C THR A 544 17.56 4.62 55.28
N LEU A 545 16.38 4.83 55.84
CA LEU A 545 15.33 5.65 55.22
C LEU A 545 15.46 7.09 55.73
N SER A 546 15.59 8.01 54.80
CA SER A 546 15.78 9.45 55.05
C SER A 546 14.75 10.34 54.38
N GLY A 547 14.02 9.81 53.39
CA GLY A 547 12.84 10.48 52.83
C GLY A 547 11.80 10.83 53.90
N SER A 548 11.09 11.93 53.68
CA SER A 548 9.92 12.30 54.50
C SER A 548 8.71 11.53 53.97
N ASN A 549 8.44 10.38 54.56
CA ASN A 549 7.49 9.42 54.01
C ASN A 549 6.07 9.63 54.52
N THR A 550 5.08 9.35 53.67
CA THR A 550 3.65 9.54 53.96
C THR A 550 2.79 8.30 53.66
N TYR A 551 3.41 7.17 53.30
CA TYR A 551 2.68 5.93 53.04
C TYR A 551 1.94 5.42 54.28
N THR A 552 0.85 4.69 54.04
CA THR A 552 -0.11 4.29 55.09
C THR A 552 -0.21 2.78 55.32
N GLY A 553 0.28 1.93 54.40
CA GLY A 553 0.16 0.47 54.49
C GLY A 553 1.11 -0.22 55.48
N GLY A 554 1.99 0.55 56.12
CA GLY A 554 2.91 0.09 57.16
C GLY A 554 4.24 -0.45 56.64
N THR A 555 5.11 -0.83 57.58
CA THR A 555 6.47 -1.30 57.30
C THR A 555 6.68 -2.71 57.86
N ILE A 556 7.21 -3.63 57.05
CA ILE A 556 7.68 -4.95 57.52
C ILE A 556 9.22 -4.96 57.48
N ILE A 557 9.84 -5.42 58.56
CA ILE A 557 11.30 -5.60 58.65
C ILE A 557 11.56 -7.08 58.93
N SER A 558 11.94 -7.82 57.90
CA SER A 558 12.19 -9.26 57.97
C SER A 558 13.67 -9.63 57.96
N GLY A 559 14.56 -8.69 57.58
CA GLY A 559 16.01 -8.91 57.52
C GLY A 559 16.84 -7.65 57.81
N GLY A 560 18.06 -7.87 58.30
CA GLY A 560 19.06 -6.82 58.52
C GLY A 560 18.67 -5.75 59.55
N THR A 561 19.08 -4.51 59.28
CA THR A 561 18.74 -3.33 60.11
C THR A 561 18.08 -2.27 59.25
N LEU A 562 16.93 -1.74 59.70
CA LEU A 562 16.31 -0.55 59.13
C LEU A 562 16.55 0.64 60.06
N VAL A 563 17.20 1.68 59.56
CA VAL A 563 17.46 2.93 60.28
C VAL A 563 16.46 3.98 59.80
N ALA A 564 15.63 4.49 60.69
CA ALA A 564 14.78 5.66 60.45
C ALA A 564 15.54 6.92 60.91
N SER A 565 15.87 7.83 59.98
CA SER A 565 16.65 9.03 60.32
C SER A 565 15.80 10.25 60.71
N ASN A 566 14.49 10.18 60.49
CA ASN A 566 13.48 11.14 60.95
C ASN A 566 12.21 10.38 61.40
N VAL A 567 11.30 11.02 62.15
CA VAL A 567 10.09 10.37 62.67
C VAL A 567 9.09 10.03 61.55
N GLU A 568 9.12 10.76 60.44
CA GLU A 568 8.31 10.50 59.25
C GLU A 568 8.90 9.42 58.34
N ALA A 569 10.11 8.92 58.60
CA ALA A 569 10.81 8.01 57.69
C ALA A 569 10.09 6.66 57.50
N LEU A 570 9.19 6.28 58.41
CA LEU A 570 8.40 5.05 58.32
C LEU A 570 6.92 5.28 57.97
N GLY A 571 6.59 6.47 57.45
CA GLY A 571 5.21 6.82 57.11
C GLY A 571 4.30 6.81 58.33
N THR A 572 3.02 6.53 58.12
CA THR A 572 1.99 6.58 59.19
C THR A 572 1.40 5.21 59.56
N GLY A 573 1.79 4.15 58.84
CA GLY A 573 1.32 2.80 59.10
C GLY A 573 2.16 2.07 60.16
N ASP A 574 1.59 1.02 60.74
CA ASP A 574 2.26 0.23 61.80
C ASP A 574 3.50 -0.50 61.29
N VAL A 575 4.43 -0.79 62.21
CA VAL A 575 5.69 -1.49 61.94
C VAL A 575 5.64 -2.91 62.48
N THR A 576 5.84 -3.89 61.61
CA THR A 576 6.10 -5.29 61.98
C THR A 576 7.60 -5.54 61.92
N ASN A 577 8.25 -5.60 63.07
CA ASN A 577 9.71 -5.74 63.18
C ASN A 577 10.07 -7.16 63.64
N ASP A 578 10.64 -7.97 62.75
CA ASP A 578 11.21 -9.29 63.04
C ASP A 578 12.75 -9.33 62.95
N ALA A 579 13.39 -8.18 62.72
CA ALA A 579 14.84 -8.04 62.70
C ALA A 579 15.31 -6.90 63.62
N VAL A 580 15.95 -5.85 63.09
CA VAL A 580 16.38 -4.68 63.86
C VAL A 580 15.78 -3.41 63.28
N LEU A 581 15.04 -2.68 64.10
CA LEU A 581 14.59 -1.31 63.82
C LEU A 581 15.44 -0.35 64.65
N GLU A 582 16.21 0.53 63.99
CA GLU A 582 16.96 1.60 64.62
C GLU A 582 16.29 2.95 64.36
N LEU A 583 15.84 3.61 65.44
CA LEU A 583 15.26 4.95 65.41
C LEU A 583 16.37 5.95 65.74
N ASN A 584 17.02 6.48 64.72
CA ASN A 584 18.04 7.52 64.81
C ASN A 584 17.42 8.90 64.61
N THR A 585 16.46 9.23 65.47
CA THR A 585 15.67 10.47 65.35
C THR A 585 15.20 10.98 66.72
N GLY A 586 14.70 12.21 66.76
CA GLY A 586 13.99 12.82 67.87
C GLY A 586 12.61 13.31 67.44
N GLY A 587 11.71 13.47 68.42
CA GLY A 587 10.30 13.79 68.19
C GLY A 587 9.35 12.72 68.70
N ASP A 588 8.10 12.74 68.26
CA ASP A 588 7.07 11.78 68.63
C ASP A 588 6.92 10.74 67.51
N PHE A 589 7.01 9.46 67.85
CA PHE A 589 6.87 8.33 66.94
C PHE A 589 5.59 7.56 67.29
N ASP A 590 4.56 7.80 66.48
CA ASP A 590 3.19 7.37 66.76
C ASP A 590 2.88 5.95 66.28
N ASN A 591 3.66 5.41 65.35
CA ASN A 591 3.40 4.11 64.72
C ASN A 591 3.52 2.98 65.77
N ALA A 592 2.59 2.02 65.76
CA ALA A 592 2.69 0.85 66.63
C ALA A 592 3.77 -0.12 66.10
N ILE A 593 4.60 -0.63 67.00
CA ILE A 593 5.67 -1.58 66.69
C ILE A 593 5.30 -2.96 67.25
N SER A 594 5.30 -3.97 66.40
CA SER A 594 5.05 -5.37 66.74
C SER A 594 6.16 -6.28 66.23
N GLY A 595 6.06 -7.59 66.48
CA GLY A 595 7.01 -8.59 65.98
C GLY A 595 8.07 -9.05 66.99
N SER A 596 9.00 -9.89 66.52
CA SER A 596 10.00 -10.55 67.36
C SER A 596 11.35 -9.83 67.46
N GLY A 597 11.53 -8.79 66.64
CA GLY A 597 12.77 -8.04 66.46
C GLY A 597 13.10 -7.06 67.58
N GLN A 598 14.32 -6.53 67.52
CA GLN A 598 14.86 -5.56 68.46
C GLN A 598 14.58 -4.13 67.99
N VAL A 599 14.23 -3.24 68.93
CA VAL A 599 14.16 -1.79 68.69
C VAL A 599 15.40 -1.11 69.30
N VAL A 600 16.07 -0.26 68.53
CA VAL A 600 17.26 0.48 68.95
C VAL A 600 16.96 1.97 68.89
N LYS A 601 17.13 2.69 70.00
CA LYS A 601 17.16 4.16 70.01
C LYS A 601 18.61 4.64 69.93
N SER A 602 18.94 5.38 68.88
CA SER A 602 20.24 6.01 68.65
C SER A 602 20.11 7.51 68.36
N GLY A 603 21.23 8.21 68.18
CA GLY A 603 21.25 9.68 68.05
C GLY A 603 21.04 10.41 69.38
N ASP A 604 21.42 11.68 69.43
CA ASP A 604 21.49 12.46 70.70
C ASP A 604 20.13 13.01 71.16
N GLU A 605 19.13 13.02 70.29
CA GLU A 605 17.82 13.64 70.53
C GLU A 605 16.89 12.79 71.42
N THR A 606 15.82 13.43 71.91
CA THR A 606 14.76 12.75 72.66
C THR A 606 13.70 12.22 71.71
N LEU A 607 13.39 10.93 71.81
CA LEU A 607 12.32 10.26 71.09
C LEU A 607 11.20 9.86 72.05
N THR A 608 9.95 10.18 71.72
CA THR A 608 8.76 9.69 72.41
C THR A 608 8.13 8.56 71.60
N LEU A 609 7.95 7.38 72.18
CA LEU A 609 7.08 6.35 71.62
C LEU A 609 5.64 6.57 72.10
N SER A 610 4.72 6.70 71.15
CA SER A 610 3.29 6.92 71.40
C SER A 610 2.41 5.76 70.93
N GLY A 611 2.87 4.97 69.97
CA GLY A 611 2.18 3.78 69.48
C GLY A 611 1.99 2.69 70.53
N SER A 612 0.97 1.83 70.33
CA SER A 612 0.71 0.66 71.17
C SER A 612 1.65 -0.49 70.76
N ASN A 613 2.77 -0.60 71.43
CA ASN A 613 3.86 -1.50 71.07
C ASN A 613 3.68 -2.91 71.69
N THR A 614 3.92 -3.95 70.89
CA THR A 614 3.81 -5.36 71.32
C THR A 614 5.00 -6.22 70.91
N TYR A 615 6.12 -5.61 70.51
CA TYR A 615 7.31 -6.34 70.07
C TYR A 615 8.01 -7.06 71.25
N THR A 616 8.68 -8.18 70.98
CA THR A 616 9.28 -9.02 72.05
C THR A 616 10.81 -9.04 72.09
N GLY A 617 11.50 -8.53 71.06
CA GLY A 617 12.97 -8.57 70.98
C GLY A 617 13.68 -7.57 71.90
N GLY A 618 12.93 -6.73 72.61
CA GLY A 618 13.43 -5.76 73.58
C GLY A 618 13.96 -4.47 72.95
N THR A 619 14.26 -3.50 73.82
CA THR A 619 14.69 -2.15 73.45
C THR A 619 16.12 -1.90 73.89
N LEU A 620 16.98 -1.45 72.99
CA LEU A 620 18.34 -0.98 73.29
C LEU A 620 18.42 0.54 73.12
N ILE A 621 18.89 1.25 74.13
CA ILE A 621 19.18 2.69 74.04
C ILE A 621 20.69 2.83 73.89
N SER A 622 21.16 3.09 72.67
CA SER A 622 22.58 3.30 72.35
C SER A 622 22.98 4.77 72.40
N GLY A 623 22.02 5.70 72.29
CA GLY A 623 22.22 7.15 72.41
C GLY A 623 20.92 7.92 72.69
N GLY A 624 21.05 9.15 73.22
CA GLY A 624 19.93 10.06 73.46
C GLY A 624 18.99 9.65 74.60
N THR A 625 17.73 10.07 74.52
CA THR A 625 16.69 9.78 75.53
C THR A 625 15.47 9.12 74.86
N LEU A 626 14.95 8.04 75.47
CA LEU A 626 13.70 7.41 75.07
C LEU A 626 12.62 7.72 76.12
N VAL A 627 11.49 8.25 75.67
CA VAL A 627 10.30 8.53 76.47
C VAL A 627 9.17 7.65 75.96
N ALA A 628 8.35 7.14 76.84
CA ALA A 628 7.13 6.42 76.48
C ALA A 628 5.93 7.23 76.97
N SER A 629 4.97 7.48 76.09
CA SER A 629 3.78 8.28 76.43
C SER A 629 2.86 7.57 77.44
N ASN A 630 2.90 6.23 77.47
CA ASN A 630 2.13 5.36 78.35
C ASN A 630 2.81 3.97 78.47
N VAL A 631 2.26 3.07 79.30
CA VAL A 631 2.84 1.74 79.56
C VAL A 631 2.76 0.82 78.33
N GLU A 632 1.74 0.98 77.49
CA GLU A 632 1.55 0.19 76.27
C GLU A 632 2.51 0.64 75.16
N ALA A 633 3.27 1.73 75.36
CA ALA A 633 4.27 2.21 74.41
C ALA A 633 5.70 1.67 74.63
N LEU A 634 5.92 0.77 75.60
CA LEU A 634 7.24 0.18 75.91
C LEU A 634 7.35 -1.30 75.57
#